data_AF-A0A1F6C2I5-F1
#
_entry.id   AF-A0A1F6C2I5-F1
#
_cell.length_a   1.000
_cell.length_b   1.000
_cell.length_c   1.000
_cell.angle_alpha   90.00
_cell.angle_beta   90.00
_cell.angle_gamma   90.00
#
_symmetry.space_group_name_H-M   'P 1'
#
loop_
_entity.id
_entity.type
_entity.pdbx_description
1 polymer ?
#
loop_
_entity_poly.entity_id
_entity_poly.type
_entity_poly.pdbx_seq_one_letter_code
_entity_poly.pdbx_strand_id
1 'polypeptide(L)'
;MKKIFKYLALISTASLMTASFALADQQQASLQSSFDKIKESVQEVKEGTKDLITAKEQENLSPEEKEKEELNLRLQVFDKIINLSIQETEDTISQLKTLNNLNEKTLSLQERLIKEFEGFLGFYDEQKKGLEKPEEISLLKIKETAQSFKDWREAIYLPELKMTANFLLINRQKITIEMTENRFKKIALDVKKLKKINFKGVEELGKYLDLAANSLKEAKGFRQKAEDDFWLIMATSTGATTASIAASSTFIGNLTINIATSTEEITAPIENASSTGVSAPPISTENQFLSIKSLIGESLNKIKEAYQIFIEMSNFVKKLLI
;
A
#
# COMPACT_ATOMS: atom_id res chain seq x y z
N MET A 1 -16.32 52.44 -8.84
CA MET A 1 -16.81 51.41 -7.88
C MET A 1 -17.61 50.26 -8.53
N LYS A 2 -18.62 50.49 -9.38
CA LYS A 2 -19.41 49.39 -10.01
C LYS A 2 -18.62 48.42 -10.92
N LYS A 3 -17.49 48.82 -11.50
CA LYS A 3 -16.63 47.93 -12.32
C LYS A 3 -15.77 46.98 -11.49
N ILE A 4 -15.45 47.32 -10.23
CA ILE A 4 -14.65 46.48 -9.32
C ILE A 4 -15.50 45.33 -8.76
N PHE A 5 -16.80 45.58 -8.50
CA PHE A 5 -17.76 44.58 -8.06
C PHE A 5 -18.06 43.47 -9.09
N LYS A 6 -17.92 43.73 -10.40
CA LYS A 6 -18.07 42.68 -11.44
C LYS A 6 -16.90 41.69 -11.45
N TYR A 7 -15.73 42.06 -10.94
CA TYR A 7 -14.56 41.16 -10.82
C TYR A 7 -14.48 40.47 -9.45
N LEU A 8 -15.22 40.94 -8.44
CA LEU A 8 -15.44 40.24 -7.17
C LEU A 8 -16.16 38.88 -7.38
N ALA A 9 -17.01 38.76 -8.39
CA ALA A 9 -17.66 37.49 -8.76
C ALA A 9 -16.72 36.48 -9.45
N LEU A 10 -15.53 36.92 -9.91
CA LEU A 10 -14.54 36.06 -10.56
C LEU A 10 -13.64 35.32 -9.56
N ILE A 11 -13.77 35.62 -8.25
CA ILE A 11 -13.16 34.87 -7.15
C ILE A 11 -14.26 34.11 -6.39
N SER A 12 -15.12 33.41 -7.12
CA SER A 12 -15.94 32.35 -6.54
C SER A 12 -15.12 31.05 -6.55
N THR A 13 -14.05 31.01 -5.76
CA THR A 13 -13.29 29.77 -5.48
C THR A 13 -14.07 28.79 -4.60
N ALA A 14 -15.21 29.20 -4.04
CA ALA A 14 -16.03 28.38 -3.13
C ALA A 14 -16.78 27.24 -3.84
N SER A 15 -17.32 27.46 -5.04
CA SER A 15 -18.10 26.43 -5.78
C SER A 15 -17.23 25.36 -6.47
N LEU A 16 -15.92 25.58 -6.59
CA LEU A 16 -14.97 24.60 -7.16
C LEU A 16 -14.16 23.88 -6.07
N MET A 17 -14.09 24.45 -4.86
CA MET A 17 -13.64 23.72 -3.68
C MET A 17 -14.54 22.51 -3.43
N THR A 18 -15.87 22.66 -3.50
CA THR A 18 -16.82 21.59 -3.17
C THR A 18 -16.71 20.35 -4.07
N ALA A 19 -16.41 20.49 -5.36
CA ALA A 19 -16.29 19.32 -6.26
C ALA A 19 -14.94 18.58 -6.13
N SER A 20 -13.85 19.31 -5.85
CA SER A 20 -12.53 18.71 -5.61
C SER A 20 -12.41 18.13 -4.20
N PHE A 21 -13.09 18.72 -3.22
CA PHE A 21 -13.30 18.11 -1.92
C PHE A 21 -14.26 16.93 -2.02
N ALA A 22 -15.35 16.95 -2.79
CA ALA A 22 -16.27 15.80 -2.86
C ALA A 22 -15.63 14.49 -3.39
N LEU A 23 -14.72 14.55 -4.37
CA LEU A 23 -14.01 13.36 -4.87
C LEU A 23 -12.93 12.87 -3.88
N ALA A 24 -12.23 13.81 -3.23
CA ALA A 24 -11.29 13.51 -2.16
C ALA A 24 -12.01 13.02 -0.89
N ASP A 25 -13.16 13.58 -0.55
CA ASP A 25 -14.04 13.27 0.59
C ASP A 25 -14.76 11.94 0.37
N GLN A 26 -15.14 11.60 -0.87
CA GLN A 26 -15.71 10.29 -1.17
C GLN A 26 -14.66 9.18 -1.09
N GLN A 27 -13.45 9.41 -1.61
CA GLN A 27 -12.31 8.50 -1.42
C GLN A 27 -11.84 8.46 0.05
N GLN A 28 -11.83 9.60 0.74
CA GLN A 28 -11.41 9.71 2.13
C GLN A 28 -12.46 9.13 3.08
N ALA A 29 -13.76 9.24 2.79
CA ALA A 29 -14.83 8.61 3.55
C ALA A 29 -14.87 7.08 3.35
N SER A 30 -14.62 6.60 2.12
CA SER A 30 -14.49 5.15 1.90
C SER A 30 -13.24 4.57 2.57
N LEU A 31 -12.11 5.30 2.51
CA LEU A 31 -10.87 4.91 3.19
C LEU A 31 -11.01 5.00 4.72
N GLN A 32 -11.69 6.03 5.23
CA GLN A 32 -11.94 6.21 6.67
C GLN A 32 -12.86 5.11 7.21
N SER A 33 -13.94 4.77 6.52
CA SER A 33 -14.83 3.67 6.91
C SER A 33 -14.11 2.33 6.90
N SER A 34 -13.25 2.08 5.91
CA SER A 34 -12.43 0.88 5.85
C SER A 34 -11.42 0.82 6.99
N PHE A 35 -10.75 1.94 7.29
CA PHE A 35 -9.81 2.06 8.39
C PHE A 35 -10.46 1.85 9.76
N ASP A 36 -11.67 2.38 9.96
CA ASP A 36 -12.42 2.21 11.21
C ASP A 36 -12.83 0.74 11.43
N LYS A 37 -13.27 0.03 10.37
CA LYS A 37 -13.56 -1.41 10.42
C LYS A 37 -12.32 -2.24 10.74
N ILE A 38 -11.20 -1.98 10.06
CA ILE A 38 -9.93 -2.68 10.32
C ILE A 38 -9.48 -2.42 11.77
N LYS A 39 -9.61 -1.20 12.27
CA LYS A 39 -9.23 -0.84 13.64
C LYS A 39 -10.08 -1.57 14.69
N GLU A 40 -11.38 -1.68 14.47
CA GLU A 40 -12.29 -2.44 15.32
C GLU A 40 -11.91 -3.92 15.34
N SER A 41 -11.73 -4.54 14.18
CA SER A 41 -11.36 -5.95 14.12
C SER A 41 -9.96 -6.24 14.70
N VAL A 42 -8.99 -5.31 14.57
CA VAL A 42 -7.68 -5.41 15.25
C VAL A 42 -7.82 -5.37 16.77
N GLN A 43 -8.74 -4.58 17.29
CA GLN A 43 -9.04 -4.50 18.72
C GLN A 43 -9.61 -5.85 19.22
N GLU A 44 -10.54 -6.44 18.47
CA GLU A 44 -11.13 -7.74 18.81
C GLU A 44 -10.11 -8.89 18.84
N VAL A 45 -9.12 -8.88 17.93
CA VAL A 45 -8.01 -9.87 17.96
C VAL A 45 -7.10 -9.66 19.17
N LYS A 46 -6.81 -8.40 19.53
CA LYS A 46 -6.01 -8.09 20.73
C LYS A 46 -6.71 -8.57 21.99
N GLU A 47 -8.02 -8.41 22.08
CA GLU A 47 -8.83 -8.87 23.21
C GLU A 47 -8.85 -10.39 23.29
N GLY A 48 -9.12 -11.10 22.19
CA GLY A 48 -9.06 -12.57 22.18
C GLY A 48 -7.67 -13.13 22.49
N THR A 49 -6.59 -12.40 22.17
CA THR A 49 -5.22 -12.79 22.56
C THR A 49 -4.99 -12.63 24.08
N LYS A 50 -5.60 -11.63 24.71
CA LYS A 50 -5.55 -11.47 26.18
C LYS A 50 -6.37 -12.55 26.88
N ASP A 51 -7.50 -12.93 26.32
CA ASP A 51 -8.34 -14.01 26.85
C ASP A 51 -7.58 -15.35 26.81
N LEU A 52 -6.81 -15.61 25.75
CA LEU A 52 -5.90 -16.76 25.66
C LEU A 52 -4.81 -16.79 26.74
N ILE A 53 -4.27 -15.64 27.12
CA ILE A 53 -3.28 -15.53 28.20
C ILE A 53 -3.96 -15.83 29.55
N THR A 54 -5.13 -15.25 29.77
CA THR A 54 -5.90 -15.39 31.02
C THR A 54 -6.39 -16.83 31.22
N ALA A 55 -6.89 -17.50 30.18
CA ALA A 55 -7.37 -18.88 30.24
C ALA A 55 -6.26 -19.87 30.65
N LYS A 56 -5.00 -19.60 30.28
CA LYS A 56 -3.85 -20.41 30.70
C LYS A 56 -3.50 -20.27 32.18
N GLU A 57 -3.86 -19.15 32.80
CA GLU A 57 -3.53 -18.79 34.18
C GLU A 57 -4.64 -19.16 35.18
N GLN A 58 -5.81 -19.61 34.71
CA GLN A 58 -6.93 -19.99 35.60
C GLN A 58 -6.62 -21.26 36.41
N GLU A 59 -6.46 -21.13 37.72
CA GLU A 59 -6.16 -22.25 38.63
C GLU A 59 -7.36 -23.19 38.88
N ASN A 60 -8.59 -22.73 38.58
CA ASN A 60 -9.84 -23.39 38.98
C ASN A 60 -10.38 -24.45 38.00
N LEU A 61 -9.72 -24.66 36.86
CA LEU A 61 -10.15 -25.63 35.84
C LEU A 61 -9.29 -26.91 35.88
N SER A 62 -9.90 -28.05 35.57
CA SER A 62 -9.13 -29.28 35.34
C SER A 62 -8.28 -29.17 34.06
N PRO A 63 -7.21 -29.98 33.90
CA PRO A 63 -6.36 -29.94 32.70
C PRO A 63 -7.12 -30.12 31.38
N GLU A 64 -8.14 -30.98 31.36
CA GLU A 64 -8.97 -31.25 30.17
C GLU A 64 -9.89 -30.06 29.83
N GLU A 65 -10.47 -29.42 30.84
CA GLU A 65 -11.28 -28.20 30.66
C GLU A 65 -10.43 -27.04 30.17
N LYS A 66 -9.19 -26.89 30.66
CA LYS A 66 -8.25 -25.87 30.17
C LYS A 66 -7.88 -26.09 28.71
N GLU A 67 -7.64 -27.34 28.31
CA GLU A 67 -7.29 -27.66 26.92
C GLU A 67 -8.46 -27.36 25.97
N LYS A 68 -9.69 -27.72 26.36
CA LYS A 68 -10.90 -27.45 25.59
C LYS A 68 -11.17 -25.94 25.46
N GLU A 69 -11.01 -25.19 26.54
CA GLU A 69 -11.17 -23.73 26.54
C GLU A 69 -10.08 -23.05 25.70
N GLU A 70 -8.81 -23.47 25.82
CA GLU A 70 -7.71 -22.96 24.98
C GLU A 70 -7.99 -23.23 23.50
N LEU A 71 -8.45 -24.43 23.15
CA LEU A 71 -8.81 -24.78 21.77
C LEU A 71 -9.93 -23.88 21.24
N ASN A 72 -11.02 -23.71 21.98
CA ASN A 72 -12.14 -22.85 21.59
C ASN A 72 -11.69 -21.40 21.35
N LEU A 73 -10.93 -20.82 22.29
CA LEU A 73 -10.40 -19.47 22.15
C LEU A 73 -9.46 -19.32 20.94
N ARG A 74 -8.62 -20.33 20.67
CA ARG A 74 -7.73 -20.31 19.49
C ARG A 74 -8.50 -20.36 18.19
N LEU A 75 -9.55 -21.18 18.11
CA LEU A 75 -10.42 -21.24 16.93
C LEU A 75 -11.08 -19.88 16.67
N GLN A 76 -11.63 -19.25 17.72
CA GLN A 76 -12.25 -17.92 17.61
C GLN A 76 -11.25 -16.84 17.18
N VAL A 77 -10.06 -16.80 17.80
CA VAL A 77 -9.02 -15.83 17.44
C VAL A 77 -8.54 -16.06 16.01
N PHE A 78 -8.37 -17.30 15.59
CA PHE A 78 -7.90 -17.61 14.24
C PHE A 78 -8.95 -17.26 13.18
N ASP A 79 -10.24 -17.53 13.42
CA ASP A 79 -11.32 -17.08 12.54
C ASP A 79 -11.34 -15.55 12.38
N LYS A 80 -11.20 -14.80 13.50
CA LYS A 80 -11.08 -13.34 13.46
C LYS A 80 -9.88 -12.86 12.61
N ILE A 81 -8.72 -13.52 12.74
CA ILE A 81 -7.54 -13.21 11.93
C ILE A 81 -7.80 -13.43 10.44
N ILE A 82 -8.50 -14.52 10.06
CA ILE A 82 -8.85 -14.77 8.67
C ILE A 82 -9.84 -13.71 8.17
N ASN A 83 -10.86 -13.36 8.96
CA ASN A 83 -11.82 -12.30 8.61
C ASN A 83 -11.14 -10.94 8.36
N LEU A 84 -10.20 -10.55 9.22
CA LEU A 84 -9.36 -9.37 9.02
C LEU A 84 -8.56 -9.43 7.71
N SER A 85 -7.98 -10.59 7.42
CA SER A 85 -7.17 -10.80 6.22
C SER A 85 -8.00 -10.70 4.94
N ILE A 86 -9.25 -11.19 4.98
CA ILE A 86 -10.23 -11.03 3.90
C ILE A 86 -10.54 -9.54 3.71
N GLN A 87 -10.89 -8.82 4.78
CA GLN A 87 -11.24 -7.40 4.69
C GLN A 87 -10.08 -6.54 4.14
N GLU A 88 -8.85 -6.75 4.61
CA GLU A 88 -7.65 -6.06 4.11
C GLU A 88 -7.45 -6.30 2.60
N THR A 89 -7.73 -7.53 2.16
CA THR A 89 -7.58 -7.95 0.77
C THR A 89 -8.66 -7.34 -0.13
N GLU A 90 -9.92 -7.39 0.31
CA GLU A 90 -11.03 -6.74 -0.38
C GLU A 90 -10.83 -5.22 -0.48
N ASP A 91 -10.35 -4.59 0.60
CA ASP A 91 -10.02 -3.17 0.59
C ASP A 91 -8.90 -2.86 -0.41
N THR A 92 -7.84 -3.68 -0.43
CA THR A 92 -6.76 -3.54 -1.41
C THR A 92 -7.27 -3.64 -2.85
N ILE A 93 -8.13 -4.62 -3.15
CA ILE A 93 -8.80 -4.78 -4.46
C ILE A 93 -9.65 -3.55 -4.80
N SER A 94 -10.43 -3.06 -3.84
CA SER A 94 -11.27 -1.87 -4.00
C SER A 94 -10.42 -0.64 -4.31
N GLN A 95 -9.35 -0.42 -3.54
CA GLN A 95 -8.40 0.67 -3.77
C GLN A 95 -7.76 0.59 -5.16
N LEU A 96 -7.38 -0.60 -5.63
CA LEU A 96 -6.90 -0.82 -6.98
C LEU A 96 -7.95 -0.43 -8.01
N LYS A 97 -9.20 -0.87 -7.86
CA LYS A 97 -10.32 -0.55 -8.76
C LYS A 97 -10.64 0.95 -8.84
N THR A 98 -10.23 1.74 -7.85
CA THR A 98 -10.38 3.22 -7.90
C THR A 98 -9.39 3.90 -8.85
N LEU A 99 -8.31 3.24 -9.27
CA LEU A 99 -7.36 3.81 -10.21
C LEU A 99 -7.96 3.87 -11.61
N ASN A 100 -7.96 5.06 -12.20
CA ASN A 100 -8.50 5.36 -13.52
C ASN A 100 -7.46 6.11 -14.38
N ASN A 101 -7.72 6.21 -15.69
CA ASN A 101 -6.85 6.89 -16.67
C ASN A 101 -5.40 6.38 -16.66
N LEU A 102 -5.24 5.06 -16.53
CA LEU A 102 -3.96 4.37 -16.58
C LEU A 102 -3.49 4.20 -18.03
N ASN A 103 -2.16 4.13 -18.21
CA ASN A 103 -1.61 3.71 -19.50
C ASN A 103 -1.61 2.18 -19.57
N GLU A 104 -1.35 1.61 -20.75
CA GLU A 104 -1.39 0.17 -20.98
C GLU A 104 -0.54 -0.61 -19.96
N LYS A 105 0.71 -0.18 -19.72
CA LYS A 105 1.62 -0.83 -18.78
C LYS A 105 1.10 -0.80 -17.33
N THR A 106 0.58 0.33 -16.86
CA THR A 106 0.01 0.45 -15.50
C THR A 106 -1.32 -0.30 -15.38
N LEU A 107 -2.14 -0.33 -16.42
CA LEU A 107 -3.40 -1.07 -16.47
C LEU A 107 -3.15 -2.58 -16.38
N SER A 108 -2.23 -3.13 -17.18
CA SER A 108 -1.90 -4.57 -17.11
C SER A 108 -1.39 -4.97 -15.72
N LEU A 109 -0.61 -4.10 -15.06
CA LEU A 109 -0.18 -4.36 -13.69
C LEU A 109 -1.34 -4.31 -12.69
N GLN A 110 -2.24 -3.33 -12.82
CA GLN A 110 -3.46 -3.24 -11.98
C GLN A 110 -4.31 -4.51 -12.10
N GLU A 111 -4.56 -4.98 -13.32
CA GLU A 111 -5.36 -6.19 -13.58
C GLU A 111 -4.69 -7.44 -13.01
N ARG A 112 -3.38 -7.58 -13.21
CA ARG A 112 -2.60 -8.68 -12.61
C ARG A 112 -2.73 -8.67 -11.09
N LEU A 113 -2.58 -7.50 -10.46
CA LEU A 113 -2.67 -7.32 -9.02
C LEU A 113 -4.06 -7.70 -8.49
N ILE A 114 -5.12 -7.19 -9.11
CA ILE A 114 -6.49 -7.52 -8.73
C ILE A 114 -6.70 -9.03 -8.76
N LYS A 115 -6.28 -9.70 -9.84
CA LYS A 115 -6.41 -11.14 -9.97
C LYS A 115 -5.62 -11.90 -8.90
N GLU A 116 -4.42 -11.44 -8.55
CA GLU A 116 -3.59 -12.04 -7.51
C GLU A 116 -4.29 -11.98 -6.13
N PHE A 117 -4.79 -10.80 -5.74
CA PHE A 117 -5.52 -10.63 -4.48
C PHE A 117 -6.86 -11.38 -4.47
N GLU A 118 -7.56 -11.47 -5.60
CA GLU A 118 -8.74 -12.35 -5.75
C GLU A 118 -8.36 -13.83 -5.54
N GLY A 119 -7.18 -14.25 -5.97
CA GLY A 119 -6.61 -15.57 -5.65
C GLY A 119 -6.34 -15.77 -4.16
N PHE A 120 -5.83 -14.75 -3.46
CA PHE A 120 -5.62 -14.79 -2.01
C PHE A 120 -6.92 -14.95 -1.21
N LEU A 121 -8.03 -14.38 -1.69
CA LEU A 121 -9.35 -14.63 -1.09
C LEU A 121 -9.72 -16.12 -1.14
N GLY A 122 -9.39 -16.82 -2.23
CA GLY A 122 -9.58 -18.26 -2.34
C GLY A 122 -8.82 -19.05 -1.28
N PHE A 123 -7.56 -18.69 -1.02
CA PHE A 123 -6.78 -19.28 0.09
C PHE A 123 -7.46 -19.06 1.44
N TYR A 124 -7.94 -17.84 1.73
CA TYR A 124 -8.62 -17.55 2.99
C TYR A 124 -9.94 -18.32 3.16
N ASP A 125 -10.71 -18.50 2.08
CA ASP A 125 -11.91 -19.33 2.10
C ASP A 125 -11.61 -20.80 2.40
N GLU A 126 -10.51 -21.34 1.87
CA GLU A 126 -10.05 -22.70 2.22
C GLU A 126 -9.66 -22.81 3.70
N GLN A 127 -8.96 -21.80 4.24
CA GLN A 127 -8.61 -21.78 5.67
C GLN A 127 -9.87 -21.75 6.55
N LYS A 128 -10.88 -20.96 6.17
CA LYS A 128 -12.18 -20.92 6.87
C LYS A 128 -12.92 -22.24 6.85
N LYS A 129 -13.00 -22.90 5.68
CA LYS A 129 -13.60 -24.24 5.57
C LYS A 129 -12.92 -25.24 6.47
N GLY A 130 -11.60 -25.11 6.64
CA GLY A 130 -10.82 -25.90 7.59
C GLY A 130 -11.25 -25.73 9.07
N LEU A 131 -12.02 -24.70 9.41
CA LEU A 131 -12.53 -24.42 10.76
C LEU A 131 -13.99 -24.83 10.97
N GLU A 132 -14.74 -25.21 9.93
CA GLU A 132 -16.18 -25.51 10.01
C GLU A 132 -16.52 -26.76 10.85
N LYS A 133 -15.51 -27.60 11.12
CA LYS A 133 -15.65 -28.80 11.94
C LYS A 133 -14.75 -28.75 13.18
N PRO A 134 -15.05 -27.85 14.14
CA PRO A 134 -14.20 -27.62 15.31
C PRO A 134 -13.99 -28.87 16.17
N GLU A 135 -14.98 -29.78 16.18
CA GLU A 135 -14.93 -31.09 16.87
C GLU A 135 -13.80 -32.00 16.33
N GLU A 136 -13.36 -31.81 15.08
CA GLU A 136 -12.29 -32.59 14.43
C GLU A 136 -10.91 -31.91 14.59
N ILE A 137 -10.83 -30.74 15.23
CA ILE A 137 -9.61 -29.93 15.33
C ILE A 137 -8.98 -30.11 16.71
N SER A 138 -7.75 -30.60 16.74
CA SER A 138 -6.96 -30.67 17.99
C SER A 138 -6.23 -29.36 18.29
N LEU A 139 -5.83 -29.19 19.55
CA LEU A 139 -5.03 -28.04 19.98
C LEU A 139 -3.69 -27.94 19.23
N LEU A 140 -3.06 -29.07 18.91
CA LEU A 140 -1.84 -29.10 18.09
C LEU A 140 -2.16 -28.64 16.66
N LYS A 141 -3.23 -29.17 16.06
CA LYS A 141 -3.59 -28.87 14.67
C LYS A 141 -3.87 -27.38 14.47
N ILE A 142 -4.62 -26.74 15.36
CA ILE A 142 -4.91 -25.30 15.24
C ILE A 142 -3.63 -24.44 15.35
N LYS A 143 -2.66 -24.85 16.16
CA LYS A 143 -1.35 -24.17 16.27
C LYS A 143 -0.55 -24.29 14.98
N GLU A 144 -0.48 -25.49 14.39
CA GLU A 144 0.20 -25.73 13.12
C GLU A 144 -0.45 -24.98 11.96
N THR A 145 -1.79 -24.96 11.90
CA THR A 145 -2.54 -24.21 10.88
C THR A 145 -2.28 -22.71 11.01
N ALA A 146 -2.36 -22.15 12.22
CA ALA A 146 -2.09 -20.73 12.45
C ALA A 146 -0.65 -20.34 12.09
N GLN A 147 0.32 -21.21 12.37
CA GLN A 147 1.71 -20.99 12.00
C GLN A 147 1.88 -21.02 10.47
N SER A 148 1.33 -22.03 9.80
CA SER A 148 1.39 -22.16 8.33
C SER A 148 0.72 -20.96 7.63
N PHE A 149 -0.39 -20.48 8.18
CA PHE A 149 -1.06 -19.27 7.72
C PHE A 149 -0.16 -18.03 7.83
N LYS A 150 0.48 -17.84 9.00
CA LYS A 150 1.43 -16.75 9.24
C LYS A 150 2.58 -16.80 8.24
N ASP A 151 3.19 -17.97 8.08
CA ASP A 151 4.35 -18.16 7.20
C ASP A 151 3.99 -17.90 5.74
N TRP A 152 2.83 -18.37 5.29
CA TRP A 152 2.30 -18.03 3.97
C TRP A 152 2.09 -16.52 3.79
N ARG A 153 1.51 -15.84 4.80
CA ARG A 153 1.32 -14.39 4.74
C ARG A 153 2.65 -13.64 4.67
N GLU A 154 3.66 -14.06 5.42
CA GLU A 154 4.98 -13.43 5.41
C GLU A 154 5.74 -13.66 4.10
N ALA A 155 5.65 -14.87 3.52
CA ALA A 155 6.38 -15.24 2.32
C ALA A 155 5.71 -14.78 1.02
N ILE A 156 4.37 -14.73 0.98
CA ILE A 156 3.59 -14.53 -0.25
C ILE A 156 2.80 -13.22 -0.21
N TYR A 157 1.90 -13.07 0.77
CA TYR A 157 0.94 -11.96 0.80
C TYR A 157 1.61 -10.60 1.07
N LEU A 158 2.42 -10.50 2.13
CA LEU A 158 3.02 -9.22 2.56
C LEU A 158 3.95 -8.59 1.51
N PRO A 159 4.81 -9.36 0.79
CA PRO A 159 5.56 -8.82 -0.33
C PRO A 159 4.67 -8.20 -1.41
N GLU A 160 3.61 -8.90 -1.84
CA GLU A 160 2.71 -8.40 -2.87
C GLU A 160 1.91 -7.17 -2.40
N LEU A 161 1.50 -7.15 -1.13
CA LEU A 161 0.87 -5.99 -0.49
C LEU A 161 1.81 -4.77 -0.46
N LYS A 162 3.09 -4.95 -0.06
CA LYS A 162 4.08 -3.86 -0.05
C LYS A 162 4.27 -3.27 -1.45
N MET A 163 4.36 -4.13 -2.48
CA MET A 163 4.47 -3.70 -3.87
C MET A 163 3.22 -2.93 -4.32
N THR A 164 2.03 -3.46 -4.01
CA THR A 164 0.73 -2.84 -4.33
C THR A 164 0.54 -1.49 -3.67
N ALA A 165 0.94 -1.36 -2.41
CA ALA A 165 0.89 -0.09 -1.69
C ALA A 165 1.71 1.00 -2.39
N ASN A 166 2.91 0.66 -2.87
CA ASN A 166 3.74 1.62 -3.62
C ASN A 166 3.12 1.98 -4.98
N PHE A 167 2.58 0.99 -5.69
CA PHE A 167 1.85 1.22 -6.94
C PHE A 167 0.65 2.17 -6.73
N LEU A 168 -0.16 1.96 -5.70
CA LEU A 168 -1.28 2.83 -5.34
C LEU A 168 -0.82 4.25 -5.01
N LEU A 169 0.25 4.39 -4.21
CA LEU A 169 0.79 5.69 -3.82
C LEU A 169 1.28 6.50 -5.03
N ILE A 170 2.03 5.90 -5.95
CA ILE A 170 2.55 6.55 -7.15
C ILE A 170 1.40 7.09 -8.03
N ASN A 171 0.36 6.27 -8.24
CA ASN A 171 -0.77 6.63 -9.09
C ASN A 171 -1.68 7.68 -8.43
N ARG A 172 -1.96 7.57 -7.12
CA ARG A 172 -2.71 8.60 -6.39
C ARG A 172 -1.99 9.94 -6.39
N GLN A 173 -0.67 9.91 -6.20
CA GLN A 173 0.14 11.12 -6.24
C GLN A 173 0.06 11.84 -7.58
N LYS A 174 0.02 11.10 -8.70
CA LYS A 174 -0.19 11.67 -10.03
C LYS A 174 -1.49 12.49 -10.08
N ILE A 175 -2.59 11.93 -9.61
CA ILE A 175 -3.90 12.61 -9.55
C ILE A 175 -3.82 13.88 -8.70
N THR A 176 -3.18 13.82 -7.52
CA THR A 176 -3.01 14.99 -6.64
C THR A 176 -2.20 16.10 -7.31
N ILE A 177 -1.11 15.75 -8.02
CA ILE A 177 -0.30 16.72 -8.78
C ILE A 177 -1.15 17.36 -9.89
N GLU A 178 -1.85 16.56 -10.70
CA GLU A 178 -2.70 17.06 -11.79
C GLU A 178 -3.77 18.03 -11.28
N MET A 179 -4.38 17.71 -10.14
CA MET A 179 -5.37 18.57 -9.50
C MET A 179 -4.75 19.90 -9.04
N THR A 180 -3.56 19.85 -8.44
CA THR A 180 -2.82 21.03 -7.97
C THR A 180 -2.38 21.92 -9.15
N GLU A 181 -1.93 21.31 -10.26
CA GLU A 181 -1.60 22.03 -11.49
C GLU A 181 -2.81 22.74 -12.11
N ASN A 182 -3.96 22.06 -12.14
CA ASN A 182 -5.18 22.66 -12.66
C ASN A 182 -5.59 23.87 -11.83
N ARG A 183 -5.39 23.82 -10.50
CA ARG A 183 -5.57 24.97 -9.62
C ARG A 183 -4.55 26.08 -9.90
N PHE A 184 -3.27 25.74 -10.00
CA PHE A 184 -2.21 26.68 -10.37
C PHE A 184 -2.53 27.43 -11.65
N LYS A 185 -2.95 26.72 -12.72
CA LYS A 185 -3.34 27.32 -14.00
C LYS A 185 -4.47 28.33 -13.86
N LYS A 186 -5.50 28.01 -13.05
CA LYS A 186 -6.62 28.95 -12.78
C LYS A 186 -6.12 30.21 -12.07
N ILE A 187 -5.29 30.07 -11.02
CA ILE A 187 -4.72 31.21 -10.29
C ILE A 187 -3.84 32.06 -11.22
N ALA A 188 -2.99 31.43 -12.04
CA ALA A 188 -2.14 32.12 -13.00
C ALA A 188 -2.96 32.93 -14.03
N LEU A 189 -4.08 32.38 -14.49
CA LEU A 189 -5.01 33.10 -15.37
C LEU A 189 -5.61 34.32 -14.67
N ASP A 190 -5.96 34.22 -13.39
CA ASP A 190 -6.52 35.34 -12.64
C ASP A 190 -5.47 36.44 -12.39
N VAL A 191 -4.23 36.08 -12.05
CA VAL A 191 -3.12 37.04 -11.96
C VAL A 191 -2.88 37.73 -13.31
N LYS A 192 -2.98 37.00 -14.43
CA LYS A 192 -2.89 37.59 -15.78
C LYS A 192 -4.01 38.61 -16.04
N LYS A 193 -5.23 38.35 -15.56
CA LYS A 193 -6.33 39.33 -15.65
C LYS A 193 -6.06 40.57 -14.79
N LEU A 194 -5.56 40.39 -13.56
CA LEU A 194 -5.17 41.49 -12.67
C LEU A 194 -4.06 42.36 -13.28
N LYS A 195 -3.12 41.75 -13.99
CA LYS A 195 -2.07 42.48 -14.73
C LYS A 195 -2.65 43.39 -15.80
N LYS A 196 -3.66 42.92 -16.56
CA LYS A 196 -4.31 43.71 -17.62
C LYS A 196 -5.02 44.96 -17.12
N ILE A 197 -5.42 44.98 -15.85
CA ILE A 197 -6.08 46.15 -15.23
C ILE A 197 -5.11 46.97 -14.36
N ASN A 198 -3.80 46.72 -14.44
CA ASN A 198 -2.77 47.36 -13.64
C ASN A 198 -3.04 47.30 -12.12
N PHE A 199 -3.54 46.15 -11.63
CA PHE A 199 -3.78 45.96 -10.21
C PHE A 199 -2.48 46.14 -9.40
N LYS A 200 -2.55 46.91 -8.32
CA LYS A 200 -1.42 47.14 -7.40
C LYS A 200 -0.96 45.81 -6.80
N GLY A 201 0.33 45.52 -6.82
CA GLY A 201 0.89 44.29 -6.25
C GLY A 201 0.90 43.07 -7.18
N VAL A 202 0.57 43.24 -8.47
CA VAL A 202 0.60 42.12 -9.44
C VAL A 202 2.00 41.53 -9.65
N GLU A 203 3.06 42.32 -9.47
CA GLU A 203 4.44 41.82 -9.53
C GLU A 203 4.73 40.84 -8.39
N GLU A 204 4.27 41.14 -7.17
CA GLU A 204 4.43 40.26 -6.01
C GLU A 204 3.64 38.96 -6.19
N LEU A 205 2.43 39.05 -6.74
CA LEU A 205 1.65 37.86 -7.15
C LEU A 205 2.38 37.02 -8.20
N GLY A 206 3.15 37.66 -9.10
CA GLY A 206 4.02 36.97 -10.04
C GLY A 206 5.10 36.14 -9.32
N LYS A 207 5.78 36.71 -8.33
CA LYS A 207 6.79 35.99 -7.54
C LYS A 207 6.20 34.79 -6.81
N TYR A 208 5.01 34.93 -6.22
CA TYR A 208 4.32 33.79 -5.60
C TYR A 208 3.97 32.69 -6.61
N LEU A 209 3.55 33.05 -7.82
CA LEU A 209 3.34 32.06 -8.88
C LEU A 209 4.62 31.32 -9.25
N ASP A 210 5.75 32.01 -9.35
CA ASP A 210 7.04 31.37 -9.65
C ASP A 210 7.45 30.39 -8.55
N LEU A 211 7.24 30.76 -7.27
CA LEU A 211 7.47 29.85 -6.13
C LEU A 211 6.57 28.61 -6.21
N ALA A 212 5.27 28.79 -6.44
CA ALA A 212 4.35 27.67 -6.53
C ALA A 212 4.65 26.76 -7.74
N ALA A 213 5.09 27.34 -8.85
CA ALA A 213 5.51 26.60 -10.04
C ALA A 213 6.75 25.73 -9.75
N ASN A 214 7.72 26.27 -8.99
CA ASN A 214 8.90 25.53 -8.57
C ASN A 214 8.54 24.36 -7.64
N SER A 215 7.71 24.59 -6.61
CA SER A 215 7.24 23.49 -5.74
C SER A 215 6.50 22.41 -6.54
N LEU A 216 5.65 22.78 -7.50
CA LEU A 216 5.00 21.82 -8.39
C LEU A 216 5.97 21.04 -9.27
N LYS A 217 7.03 21.68 -9.77
CA LYS A 217 8.09 21.03 -10.56
C LYS A 217 8.85 20.01 -9.71
N GLU A 218 9.21 20.36 -8.48
CA GLU A 218 9.87 19.45 -7.54
C GLU A 218 8.98 18.26 -7.18
N ALA A 219 7.69 18.50 -6.90
CA ALA A 219 6.72 17.43 -6.63
C ALA A 219 6.67 16.40 -7.77
N LYS A 220 6.61 16.89 -9.02
CA LYS A 220 6.67 16.03 -10.21
C LYS A 220 7.96 15.23 -10.29
N GLY A 221 9.09 15.88 -10.04
CA GLY A 221 10.41 15.24 -10.08
C GLY A 221 10.53 14.10 -9.08
N PHE A 222 10.14 14.31 -7.82
CA PHE A 222 10.15 13.27 -6.80
C PHE A 222 9.20 12.11 -7.13
N ARG A 223 7.98 12.40 -7.59
CA ARG A 223 7.04 11.34 -8.00
C ARG A 223 7.56 10.53 -9.19
N GLN A 224 8.14 11.20 -10.19
CA GLN A 224 8.67 10.52 -11.36
C GLN A 224 9.84 9.61 -10.99
N LYS A 225 10.75 10.07 -10.13
CA LYS A 225 11.81 9.22 -9.59
C LYS A 225 11.26 8.00 -8.84
N ALA A 226 10.22 8.18 -8.03
CA ALA A 226 9.56 7.07 -7.32
C ALA A 226 8.94 6.05 -8.29
N GLU A 227 8.36 6.52 -9.39
CA GLU A 227 7.82 5.67 -10.46
C GLU A 227 8.91 4.90 -11.21
N ASP A 228 10.01 5.58 -11.55
CA ASP A 228 11.16 4.97 -12.23
C ASP A 228 11.80 3.88 -11.34
N ASP A 229 12.05 4.19 -10.06
CA ASP A 229 12.57 3.25 -9.07
C ASP A 229 11.63 2.04 -8.92
N PHE A 230 10.32 2.27 -8.84
CA PHE A 230 9.32 1.20 -8.77
C PHE A 230 9.41 0.25 -9.97
N TRP A 231 9.45 0.79 -11.19
CA TRP A 231 9.51 -0.04 -12.38
C TRP A 231 10.85 -0.75 -12.55
N LEU A 232 11.95 -0.17 -12.08
CA LEU A 232 13.24 -0.84 -12.02
C LEU A 232 13.17 -2.07 -11.11
N ILE A 233 12.62 -1.93 -9.90
CA ILE A 233 12.43 -3.05 -8.95
C ILE A 233 11.57 -4.16 -9.57
N MET A 234 10.49 -3.79 -10.26
CA MET A 234 9.61 -4.75 -10.93
C MET A 234 10.34 -5.57 -12.00
N ALA A 235 11.20 -4.92 -12.79
CA ALA A 235 11.98 -5.58 -13.83
C ALA A 235 13.08 -6.49 -13.26
N THR A 236 13.73 -6.08 -12.16
CA THR A 236 14.79 -6.91 -11.53
C THR A 236 14.23 -8.10 -10.76
N SER A 237 13.03 -7.97 -10.20
CA SER A 237 12.39 -9.05 -9.44
C SER A 237 11.88 -10.19 -10.34
N THR A 238 11.52 -9.89 -11.58
CA THR A 238 11.10 -10.90 -12.59
C THR A 238 12.29 -11.64 -13.23
N GLY A 239 13.48 -11.04 -13.24
CA GLY A 239 14.70 -11.68 -13.73
C GLY A 239 15.32 -12.72 -12.76
N ALA A 240 15.03 -12.62 -11.46
CA ALA A 240 15.52 -13.55 -10.45
C ALA A 240 14.66 -14.83 -10.34
N THR A 241 13.37 -14.75 -10.66
CA THR A 241 12.45 -15.90 -10.59
C THR A 241 12.73 -16.92 -11.70
N THR A 242 13.15 -16.49 -12.90
CA THR A 242 13.50 -17.43 -13.99
C THR A 242 14.76 -18.24 -13.69
N ALA A 243 15.69 -17.73 -12.87
CA ALA A 243 16.84 -18.49 -12.39
C ALA A 243 16.49 -19.44 -11.22
N SER A 244 15.54 -19.07 -10.35
CA SER A 244 15.12 -19.87 -9.19
C SER A 244 14.17 -21.02 -9.54
N ILE A 245 13.31 -20.86 -10.55
CA ILE A 245 12.43 -21.94 -11.03
C ILE A 245 13.25 -23.07 -11.69
N ALA A 246 14.41 -22.76 -12.28
CA ALA A 246 15.33 -23.77 -12.80
C ALA A 246 16.03 -24.60 -11.70
N ALA A 247 16.13 -24.08 -10.47
CA ALA A 247 16.70 -24.78 -9.32
C ALA A 247 15.64 -25.53 -8.49
N SER A 248 14.38 -25.07 -8.48
CA SER A 248 13.31 -25.68 -7.69
C SER A 248 12.59 -26.85 -8.40
N SER A 249 12.83 -27.07 -9.70
CA SER A 249 12.21 -28.16 -10.47
C SER A 249 12.76 -29.56 -10.15
N THR A 250 13.72 -29.68 -9.24
CA THR A 250 14.24 -30.97 -8.76
C THR A 250 13.63 -31.44 -7.42
N PHE A 251 12.74 -30.67 -6.79
CA PHE A 251 12.23 -31.00 -5.44
C PHE A 251 10.74 -31.40 -5.37
N ILE A 252 10.09 -31.73 -6.49
CA ILE A 252 8.77 -32.36 -6.47
C ILE A 252 8.81 -33.58 -7.38
N GLY A 253 9.27 -34.71 -6.86
CA GLY A 253 9.36 -35.93 -7.66
C GLY A 253 10.08 -37.10 -7.00
N ASN A 254 9.71 -37.45 -5.76
CA ASN A 254 9.62 -38.83 -5.25
C ASN A 254 9.61 -38.84 -3.72
N LEU A 255 8.42 -38.88 -3.14
CA LEU A 255 8.25 -39.53 -1.83
C LEU A 255 7.91 -41.00 -2.10
N THR A 256 8.90 -41.77 -2.55
CA THR A 256 8.82 -43.23 -2.54
C THR A 256 9.49 -43.70 -1.25
N ILE A 257 8.66 -44.15 -0.31
CA ILE A 257 9.12 -44.82 0.91
C ILE A 257 9.84 -46.09 0.48
N ASN A 258 11.16 -46.10 0.56
CA ASN A 258 11.97 -47.31 0.44
C ASN A 258 12.72 -47.54 1.75
N ILE A 259 12.24 -48.54 2.49
CA ILE A 259 12.95 -49.16 3.59
C ILE A 259 14.07 -49.99 2.96
N ALA A 260 15.33 -49.71 3.29
CA ALA A 260 16.40 -50.69 3.07
C ALA A 260 17.59 -50.50 4.03
N THR A 261 17.87 -51.61 4.68
CA THR A 261 19.02 -52.09 5.43
C THR A 261 20.37 -51.89 4.69
N SER A 262 21.46 -51.89 5.46
CA SER A 262 22.90 -51.81 5.11
C SER A 262 23.34 -52.34 3.74
N THR A 263 24.38 -51.72 3.13
CA THR A 263 25.77 -52.22 2.97
C THR A 263 26.64 -51.20 2.19
N GLU A 264 27.93 -51.13 2.52
CA GLU A 264 29.01 -50.26 2.02
C GLU A 264 29.43 -50.49 0.54
N GLU A 265 29.92 -49.45 -0.16
CA GLU A 265 31.31 -49.29 -0.67
C GLU A 265 31.48 -48.30 -1.88
N ILE A 266 32.31 -47.26 -1.65
CA ILE A 266 33.52 -46.81 -2.39
C ILE A 266 33.48 -46.14 -3.82
N THR A 267 34.18 -44.98 -3.88
CA THR A 267 34.87 -44.24 -5.00
C THR A 267 34.05 -43.50 -6.07
N ALA A 268 34.41 -42.31 -6.59
CA ALA A 268 35.51 -41.33 -6.44
C ALA A 268 35.07 -40.00 -7.12
N PRO A 269 35.77 -38.86 -6.93
CA PRO A 269 35.24 -37.51 -7.15
C PRO A 269 35.58 -36.93 -8.53
N ILE A 270 34.71 -36.05 -9.06
CA ILE A 270 35.03 -35.19 -10.20
C ILE A 270 35.08 -33.74 -9.71
N GLU A 271 36.28 -33.19 -9.73
CA GLU A 271 36.60 -31.78 -9.56
C GLU A 271 35.85 -30.91 -10.57
N ASN A 272 35.32 -29.76 -10.14
CA ASN A 272 35.21 -28.64 -11.07
C ASN A 272 35.34 -27.28 -10.39
N ALA A 273 36.33 -26.55 -10.92
CA ALA A 273 36.73 -25.17 -10.80
C ALA A 273 35.87 -24.20 -9.97
N SER A 274 36.54 -23.61 -8.97
CA SER A 274 36.17 -22.36 -8.32
C SER A 274 36.44 -21.19 -9.28
N SER A 275 35.40 -20.43 -9.64
CA SER A 275 35.54 -19.10 -10.23
C SER A 275 35.00 -18.06 -9.24
N THR A 276 35.91 -17.29 -8.67
CA THR A 276 35.65 -16.18 -7.76
C THR A 276 34.96 -15.04 -8.50
N GLY A 277 33.63 -15.06 -8.53
CA GLY A 277 32.81 -13.91 -8.92
C GLY A 277 32.56 -13.03 -7.70
N VAL A 278 33.11 -11.81 -7.72
CA VAL A 278 32.80 -10.77 -6.72
C VAL A 278 31.32 -10.41 -6.85
N SER A 279 30.49 -11.00 -5.98
CA SER A 279 29.08 -10.63 -5.87
C SER A 279 28.98 -9.39 -4.99
N ALA A 280 28.55 -8.27 -5.57
CA ALA A 280 28.07 -7.13 -4.79
C ALA A 280 26.93 -7.61 -3.88
N PRO A 281 26.82 -7.09 -2.64
CA PRO A 281 25.84 -7.60 -1.69
C PRO A 281 24.42 -7.43 -2.25
N PRO A 282 23.53 -8.42 -2.03
CA PRO A 282 22.14 -8.31 -2.45
C PRO A 282 21.51 -7.11 -1.73
N ILE A 283 21.20 -6.07 -2.48
CA ILE A 283 20.47 -4.92 -1.96
C ILE A 283 19.06 -5.42 -1.65
N SER A 284 18.73 -5.53 -0.36
CA SER A 284 17.41 -5.98 0.09
C SER A 284 16.31 -5.08 -0.49
N THR A 285 15.32 -5.70 -1.12
CA THR A 285 14.14 -5.07 -1.73
C THR A 285 13.40 -4.14 -0.74
N GLU A 286 13.55 -4.41 0.57
CA GLU A 286 12.98 -3.61 1.65
C GLU A 286 13.53 -2.18 1.71
N ASN A 287 14.84 -1.99 1.52
CA ASN A 287 15.45 -0.66 1.50
C ASN A 287 15.00 0.17 0.29
N GLN A 288 14.74 -0.49 -0.83
CA GLN A 288 14.29 0.17 -2.05
C GLN A 288 12.82 0.61 -1.95
N PHE A 289 11.96 -0.18 -1.32
CA PHE A 289 10.57 0.21 -1.07
C PHE A 289 10.43 1.35 -0.05
N LEU A 290 11.31 1.43 0.95
CA LEU A 290 11.37 2.58 1.87
C LEU A 290 11.77 3.87 1.12
N SER A 291 12.67 3.77 0.15
CA SER A 291 13.05 4.89 -0.72
C SER A 291 11.86 5.44 -1.51
N ILE A 292 11.03 4.56 -2.10
CA ILE A 292 9.83 4.98 -2.85
C ILE A 292 8.86 5.76 -1.95
N LYS A 293 8.58 5.27 -0.75
CA LYS A 293 7.70 5.98 0.19
C LYS A 293 8.26 7.34 0.60
N SER A 294 9.56 7.44 0.83
CA SER A 294 10.23 8.71 1.13
C SER A 294 10.10 9.71 -0.02
N LEU A 295 10.34 9.28 -1.26
CA LEU A 295 10.18 10.12 -2.45
C LEU A 295 8.73 10.61 -2.64
N ILE A 296 7.74 9.75 -2.41
CA ILE A 296 6.33 10.15 -2.42
C ILE A 296 6.04 11.15 -1.29
N GLY A 297 6.61 10.96 -0.10
CA GLY A 297 6.52 11.90 1.02
C GLY A 297 7.07 13.29 0.67
N GLU A 298 8.25 13.36 0.07
CA GLU A 298 8.84 14.61 -0.42
C GLU A 298 7.96 15.28 -1.48
N SER A 299 7.45 14.50 -2.42
CA SER A 299 6.48 14.97 -3.42
C SER A 299 5.24 15.59 -2.78
N LEU A 300 4.66 14.95 -1.76
CA LEU A 300 3.50 15.48 -1.02
C LEU A 300 3.83 16.77 -0.25
N ASN A 301 5.00 16.86 0.36
CA ASN A 301 5.44 18.09 1.04
C ASN A 301 5.51 19.26 0.06
N LYS A 302 6.01 19.03 -1.15
CA LYS A 302 6.05 20.04 -2.21
C LYS A 302 4.67 20.45 -2.72
N ILE A 303 3.69 19.54 -2.75
CA ILE A 303 2.29 19.92 -2.99
C ILE A 303 1.77 20.81 -1.86
N LYS A 304 2.03 20.46 -0.60
CA LYS A 304 1.60 21.28 0.56
C LYS A 304 2.19 22.69 0.49
N GLU A 305 3.48 22.82 0.14
CA GLU A 305 4.12 24.11 -0.09
C GLU A 305 3.39 24.93 -1.17
N ALA A 306 3.05 24.33 -2.31
CA ALA A 306 2.30 25.03 -3.36
C ALA A 306 0.93 25.53 -2.87
N TYR A 307 0.20 24.73 -2.08
CA TYR A 307 -1.08 25.16 -1.49
C TYR A 307 -0.91 26.27 -0.45
N GLN A 308 0.14 26.21 0.37
CA GLN A 308 0.47 27.27 1.31
C GLN A 308 0.69 28.60 0.58
N ILE A 309 1.43 28.56 -0.52
CA ILE A 309 1.64 29.73 -1.39
C ILE A 309 0.31 30.24 -1.97
N PHE A 310 -0.60 29.36 -2.42
CA PHE A 310 -1.92 29.79 -2.90
C PHE A 310 -2.74 30.51 -1.81
N ILE A 311 -2.63 30.09 -0.56
CA ILE A 311 -3.30 30.73 0.58
C ILE A 311 -2.68 32.10 0.85
N GLU A 312 -1.34 32.19 0.83
CA GLU A 312 -0.61 33.46 1.00
C GLU A 312 -0.99 34.49 -0.08
N MET A 313 -1.09 34.05 -1.34
CA MET A 313 -1.60 34.89 -2.43
C MET A 313 -3.01 35.41 -2.15
N SER A 314 -3.91 34.54 -1.67
CA SER A 314 -5.28 34.95 -1.32
C SER A 314 -5.30 36.00 -0.21
N ASN A 315 -4.48 35.80 0.83
CA ASN A 315 -4.37 36.74 1.94
C ASN A 315 -3.74 38.07 1.51
N PHE A 316 -2.75 38.04 0.63
CA PHE A 316 -2.14 39.24 0.06
C PHE A 316 -3.15 40.07 -0.74
N VAL A 317 -3.93 39.43 -1.62
CA VAL A 317 -4.99 40.12 -2.37
C VAL A 317 -6.03 40.74 -1.43
N LYS A 318 -6.46 40.01 -0.39
CA LYS A 318 -7.42 40.54 0.60
C LYS A 318 -6.90 41.80 1.28
N LYS A 319 -5.63 41.83 1.69
CA LYS A 319 -5.01 43.01 2.34
C LYS A 319 -4.94 44.24 1.43
N LEU A 320 -4.87 44.05 0.11
CA LEU A 320 -4.82 45.15 -0.86
C LEU A 320 -6.20 45.70 -1.25
N LEU A 321 -7.28 45.01 -0.86
CA LEU A 321 -8.66 45.40 -1.15
C LEU A 321 -9.36 46.08 0.04
N ILE A 322 -8.69 46.13 1.20
CA ILE A 322 -9.08 46.86 2.41
C ILE A 322 -8.40 48.23 2.37
#